data_AF-N8Q102-F1
#
_entry.id   AF-N8Q102-F1
#
_cell.length_a   1.000
_cell.length_b   1.000
_cell.length_c   1.000
_cell.angle_alpha   90.00
_cell.angle_beta   90.00
_cell.angle_gamma   90.00
#
_symmetry.space_group_name_H-M   'P 1'
#
loop_
_entity.id
_entity.type
_entity.pdbx_description
1 polymer ?
#
loop_
_entity_poly.entity_id
_entity_poly.type
_entity_poly.pdbx_seq_one_letter_code
_entity_poly.pdbx_strand_id
1 'polypeptide(L)' 'MQSTAELFEDTFKHSIVILWNEEKKKWKAECIILNIRHEADTYKELVMGVMSKILVQDEYFFEASENIKSQIPK' A
#
# COMPACT_ATOMS: atom_id res chain seq x y z
N MET A 1 -22.93 0.11 -11.09
CA MET A 1 -22.39 -1.24 -10.88
C MET A 1 -20.89 -1.05 -10.81
N GLN A 2 -20.26 -1.27 -9.66
CA GLN A 2 -18.81 -1.15 -9.54
C GLN A 2 -18.14 -2.30 -10.29
N SER A 3 -17.02 -2.01 -10.93
CA SER A 3 -16.20 -3.04 -11.56
C SER A 3 -15.45 -3.86 -10.50
N THR A 4 -15.01 -5.08 -10.85
CA THR A 4 -14.20 -5.91 -9.96
C THR A 4 -12.89 -5.24 -9.55
N ALA A 5 -12.32 -4.40 -10.42
CA ALA A 5 -11.11 -3.63 -10.13
C ALA A 5 -11.38 -2.54 -9.08
N GLU A 6 -12.49 -1.80 -9.19
CA GLU A 6 -12.89 -0.79 -8.22
C GLU A 6 -13.16 -1.42 -6.84
N LEU A 7 -13.84 -2.58 -6.81
CA LEU A 7 -14.11 -3.30 -5.57
C LEU A 7 -12.81 -3.78 -4.90
N PHE A 8 -11.84 -4.24 -5.71
CA PHE A 8 -10.52 -4.65 -5.23
C PHE A 8 -9.74 -3.46 -4.65
N GLU A 9 -9.69 -2.34 -5.36
CA GLU A 9 -9.04 -1.13 -4.87
C GLU A 9 -9.69 -0.63 -3.58
N ASP A 10 -11.02 -0.57 -3.50
CA ASP A 10 -11.73 -0.16 -2.29
C ASP A 10 -11.50 -1.10 -1.10
N THR A 11 -11.42 -2.41 -1.35
CA THR A 11 -11.18 -3.42 -0.31
C THR A 11 -9.76 -3.34 0.24
N PHE A 12 -8.77 -3.12 -0.62
CA PHE A 12 -7.35 -3.23 -0.27
C PHE A 12 -6.62 -1.89 -0.11
N LYS A 13 -7.27 -0.74 -0.36
CA LYS A 13 -6.62 0.58 -0.22
C LYS A 13 -6.01 0.87 1.16
N HIS A 14 -6.55 0.25 2.21
CA HIS A 14 -6.06 0.35 3.59
C HIS A 14 -5.06 -0.75 3.99
N SER A 15 -4.78 -1.68 3.08
CA SER A 15 -3.93 -2.83 3.32
C SER A 15 -2.56 -2.65 2.66
N ILE A 16 -1.52 -3.22 3.26
CA ILE A 16 -0.24 -3.42 2.59
C ILE A 16 -0.32 -4.76 1.88
N VAL A 17 -0.46 -4.73 0.56
CA VAL A 17 -0.57 -5.91 -0.28
C VAL A 17 0.84 -6.35 -0.67
N ILE A 18 1.22 -7.58 -0.30
CA ILE A 18 2.51 -8.18 -0.66
C ILE A 18 2.29 -9.27 -1.70
N LEU A 19 3.01 -9.17 -2.80
CA LEU A 19 2.90 -10.08 -3.95
C LEU A 19 4.29 -10.48 -4.44
N TRP A 20 4.39 -11.65 -5.06
CA TRP A 20 5.57 -12.04 -5.83
C TRP A 20 5.38 -11.63 -7.29
N ASN A 21 6.32 -10.84 -7.82
CA ASN A 21 6.34 -10.48 -9.24
C ASN A 21 7.18 -11.52 -10.01
N GLU A 22 6.50 -12.37 -10.79
CA GLU A 22 7.14 -13.43 -11.57
C GLU A 22 8.05 -12.92 -12.69
N GLU A 23 7.72 -11.78 -13.32
CA GLU A 23 8.50 -11.21 -14.42
C GLU A 23 9.83 -10.65 -13.92
N LYS A 24 9.80 -9.93 -12.81
CA LYS A 24 10.99 -9.30 -12.21
C LYS A 24 11.73 -10.21 -11.24
N LYS A 25 11.13 -11.34 -10.84
CA LYS A 25 11.62 -12.22 -9.76
C LYS A 25 11.92 -11.45 -8.47
N LYS A 26 10.98 -10.59 -8.08
CA LYS A 26 11.07 -9.76 -6.86
C LYS A 26 9.79 -9.82 -6.05
N TRP A 27 9.92 -9.65 -4.74
CA TRP A 27 8.78 -9.30 -3.90
C TRP A 27 8.37 -7.85 -4.15
N LYS A 28 7.07 -7.58 -4.11
CA LYS A 28 6.46 -6.26 -4.27
C LYS A 28 5.49 -6.01 -3.11
N ALA A 29 5.55 -4.82 -2.53
CA ALA A 29 4.60 -4.34 -1.52
C ALA A 29 3.98 -3.03 -1.98
N GLU A 30 2.65 -2.94 -1.89
CA GLU A 30 1.89 -1.74 -2.25
C GLU A 30 0.84 -1.40 -1.20
N CYS A 31 0.69 -0.11 -0.90
CA CYS A 31 -0.43 0.42 -0.12
C CYS A 31 -0.83 1.78 -0.70
N ILE A 32 -2.09 1.92 -1.09
CA ILE A 32 -2.59 3.11 -1.80
C ILE A 32 -2.63 4.30 -0.85
N ILE A 33 -3.29 4.15 0.30
CA ILE A 33 -3.46 5.24 1.26
C ILE A 33 -2.12 5.68 1.86
N LEU A 34 -1.22 4.72 2.09
CA LEU A 34 0.11 5.03 2.60
C LEU A 34 1.11 5.46 1.49
N ASN A 35 0.67 5.52 0.23
CA ASN A 35 1.52 5.78 -0.93
C ASN A 35 2.83 4.96 -0.91
N ILE A 36 2.75 3.72 -0.42
CA ILE A 36 3.88 2.82 -0.31
C ILE A 36 3.93 2.01 -1.60
N ARG A 37 5.09 2.07 -2.27
CA ARG A 37 5.51 1.08 -3.27
C ARG A 37 6.94 0.67 -2.96
N HIS A 38 7.18 -0.62 -2.84
CA HIS A 38 8.51 -1.15 -2.54
C HIS A 38 8.72 -2.50 -3.22
N GLU A 39 9.92 -2.74 -3.74
CA GLU A 39 10.32 -4.02 -4.33
C GLU A 39 11.63 -4.48 -3.68
N ALA A 40 11.78 -5.77 -3.45
CA ALA A 40 12.98 -6.35 -2.84
C ALA A 40 13.23 -7.78 -3.32
N ASP A 41 14.48 -8.24 -3.24
CA ASP A 41 14.87 -9.57 -3.68
C ASP A 41 14.43 -10.65 -2.68
N THR A 42 14.43 -10.32 -1.38
CA THR A 42 13.94 -11.21 -0.33
C THR A 42 12.70 -10.65 0.38
N TYR A 43 11.88 -11.55 0.93
CA TYR A 43 10.71 -11.17 1.71
C TYR A 43 11.08 -10.36 2.95
N LYS A 44 12.21 -10.70 3.60
CA LYS A 44 12.74 -9.99 4.77
C LYS A 44 13.06 -8.53 4.42
N GLU A 45 13.80 -8.29 3.34
CA GLU A 45 14.15 -6.94 2.89
C GLU A 45 12.90 -6.14 2.53
N LEU A 46 11.91 -6.78 1.91
CA LEU A 46 10.63 -6.15 1.60
C LEU A 46 9.96 -5.61 2.86
N VAL A 47 9.81 -6.47 3.87
CA VAL A 47 9.15 -6.10 5.14
C VAL A 47 9.93 -5.00 5.85
N MET A 48 11.25 -5.09 5.90
CA MET A 48 12.09 -4.05 6.50
C MET A 48 11.94 -2.70 5.79
N GLY A 49 11.93 -2.68 4.46
CA GLY A 49 11.75 -1.45 3.69
C GLY A 49 10.36 -0.86 3.82
N VAL A 50 9.31 -1.69 3.88
CA VAL A 50 7.94 -1.25 4.17
C VAL A 50 7.86 -0.61 5.56
N MET A 51 8.38 -1.28 6.60
CA MET A 51 8.34 -0.74 7.97
C MET A 51 9.12 0.56 8.10
N SER A 52 10.29 0.66 7.46
CA SER A 52 11.06 1.91 7.42
C SER A 52 10.25 3.05 6.78
N LYS A 53 9.58 2.79 5.65
CA LYS A 53 8.72 3.79 5.02
C LYS A 53 7.58 4.24 5.93
N ILE A 54 6.95 3.32 6.67
CA ILE A 54 5.88 3.64 7.64
C ILE A 54 6.40 4.52 8.78
N LEU A 55 7.58 4.19 9.32
CA LEU A 55 8.16 4.88 10.47
C LEU A 55 8.72 6.27 10.14
N VAL A 56 9.00 6.55 8.86
CA VAL A 56 9.52 7.84 8.38
C VAL A 56 8.39 8.76 7.87
N GLN A 57 7.14 8.28 7.85
CA GLN A 57 5.98 9.14 7.52
C GLN A 57 5.87 10.28 8.54
N ASP A 58 5.74 11.52 8.05
CA ASP A 58 5.50 12.68 8.89
C ASP A 58 4.02 12.80 9.30
N GLU A 59 3.73 13.71 10.23
CA GLU A 59 2.37 13.91 10.75
C GLU A 59 1.38 14.35 9.65
N TYR A 60 1.87 15.12 8.66
CA TYR A 60 1.12 15.55 7.49
C TYR A 60 0.67 14.37 6.62
N PHE A 61 1.50 13.32 6.54
CA PHE A 61 1.15 12.09 5.85
C PHE A 61 -0.04 11.37 6.49
N PHE A 62 -0.08 11.29 7.83
CA PHE A 62 -1.20 10.68 8.54
C PHE A 62 -2.47 11.53 8.43
N GLU A 63 -2.37 12.85 8.48
CA GLU A 63 -3.51 13.75 8.24
C GLU A 63 -4.09 13.58 6.82
N ALA A 64 -3.24 13.47 5.80
CA ALA A 64 -3.68 13.21 4.43
C ALA A 64 -4.42 11.86 4.32
N SER A 65 -3.94 10.83 5.02
CA SER A 65 -4.58 9.51 5.03
C SER A 65 -5.97 9.51 5.70
N GLU A 66 -6.14 10.27 6.78
CA GLU A 66 -7.43 10.43 7.46
C GLU A 66 -8.41 11.30 6.65
N ASN A 67 -7.90 12.27 5.87
CA ASN A 67 -8.73 13.06 4.95
C ASN A 67 -9.28 12.21 3.78
N ILE A 68 -8.55 11.20 3.31
CA ILE A 68 -9.03 10.28 2.26
C ILE A 68 -10.23 9.45 2.75
N LYS A 69 -10.29 9.11 4.04
CA LYS A 69 -11.45 8.46 4.69
C LYS A 69 -12.74 9.26 4.53
N SER A 70 -12.66 10.60 4.58
CA SER A 70 -13.83 11.50 4.46
C SER A 70 -14.44 11.57 3.04
N GLN A 71 -13.72 11.08 2.03
CA GLN A 71 -14.16 11.10 0.63
C GLN A 71 -14.76 9.75 0.17
N ILE A 72 -14.86 8.77 1.07
CA ILE A 72 -15.47 7.47 0.77
C ILE A 72 -16.98 7.59 1.02
N PRO A 73 -17.84 7.41 0.00
CA PRO A 73 -19.29 7.39 0.19
C PRO A 73 -19.67 6.28 1.18
N LYS A 74 -20.60 6.57 2.10
CA LYS A 74 -21.20 5.58 3.01
C LYS A 74 -22.00 4.53 2.26
#